data_AF-A0A6F9DLU5-F1
#
_entry.id   AF-A0A6F9DLU5-F1
#
_cell.length_a   1.000
_cell.length_b   1.000
_cell.length_c   1.000
_cell.angle_alpha   90.00
_cell.angle_beta   90.00
_cell.angle_gamma   90.00
#
_symmetry.space_group_name_H-M   'P 1'
#
loop_
_entity.id
_entity.type
_entity.pdbx_description
1 polymer ?
#
loop_
_entity_poly.entity_id
_entity_poly.type
_entity_poly.pdbx_seq_one_letter_code
_entity_poly.pdbx_strand_id
1 'polypeptide(L)'
;MEIVRKTTLLGQTFLKNVVVRSFHQTAACCLPDRTVYDNQTFYENVRFGYKRGKNNIRNMDRDIKFLQKNAVQLLTKVRIVDNSAKALAPVRRKAKVIHIYHGKNVPVRGCVGNIVKITLNGEMIKALVVGQKAPMGVLKARMDSNNVILIDDEGNPLGTRITVPIPSWLRGYRSPTKHQAAMSKVIAIASAFV
;
A
#
# COMPACT_ATOMS: atom_id res chain seq x y z
N MET A 1 -3.15 -46.62 53.54
CA MET A 1 -3.84 -45.40 54.00
C MET A 1 -3.07 -44.21 53.47
N GLU A 2 -3.77 -43.35 52.73
CA GLU A 2 -3.57 -41.88 52.64
C GLU A 2 -2.23 -41.31 52.12
N ILE A 3 -2.15 -40.29 51.26
CA ILE A 3 -3.11 -39.40 50.61
C ILE A 3 -2.50 -38.99 49.26
N VAL A 4 -3.34 -39.05 48.22
CA VAL A 4 -3.14 -38.47 46.90
C VAL A 4 -2.91 -36.97 47.02
N ARG A 5 -1.78 -36.46 46.52
CA ARG A 5 -1.65 -35.05 46.15
C ARG A 5 -1.28 -34.93 44.67
N LYS A 6 -2.34 -34.90 43.85
CA LYS A 6 -2.33 -34.30 42.51
C LYS A 6 -2.01 -32.81 42.68
N THR A 7 -0.74 -32.42 42.52
CA THR A 7 -0.42 -31.02 42.26
C THR A 7 -0.69 -30.73 40.79
N THR A 8 -1.78 -30.02 40.62
CA THR A 8 -2.37 -29.48 39.40
C THR A 8 -1.35 -28.75 38.53
N LEU A 9 -1.21 -29.22 37.29
CA LEU A 9 -0.62 -28.51 36.14
C LEU A 9 -1.52 -27.32 35.74
N LEU A 10 -1.70 -26.35 36.63
CA LEU A 10 -2.50 -25.13 36.41
C LEU A 10 -1.62 -23.87 36.30
N GLY A 11 -0.38 -24.00 35.82
CA GLY A 11 0.56 -22.88 35.74
C GLY A 11 1.16 -22.60 34.36
N GLN A 12 1.01 -23.49 33.37
CA GLN A 12 1.73 -23.38 32.09
C GLN A 12 0.85 -23.19 30.84
N THR A 13 -0.47 -23.08 30.99
CA THR A 13 -1.39 -22.93 29.85
C THR A 13 -1.91 -21.51 29.64
N PHE A 14 -1.62 -20.56 30.53
CA PHE A 14 -2.15 -19.19 30.41
C PHE A 14 -1.34 -18.28 29.47
N LEU A 15 -0.09 -18.62 29.16
CA LEU A 15 0.77 -17.83 28.27
C LEU A 15 0.86 -18.36 26.83
N LYS A 16 0.04 -19.34 26.45
CA LYS A 16 -0.05 -19.83 25.06
C LYS A 16 -1.20 -19.22 24.26
N ASN A 17 -2.05 -18.39 24.90
CA ASN A 17 -3.19 -17.73 24.28
C ASN A 17 -3.09 -16.19 24.29
N VAL A 18 -1.87 -15.64 24.38
CA VAL A 18 -1.65 -14.30 23.81
C VAL A 18 -1.64 -14.50 22.30
N VAL A 19 -2.85 -14.54 21.74
CA VAL A 19 -3.08 -14.18 20.35
C VAL A 19 -2.49 -12.79 20.23
N VAL A 20 -1.23 -12.72 19.79
CA VAL A 20 -0.73 -11.55 19.10
C VAL A 20 -1.74 -11.40 17.98
N ARG A 21 -2.74 -10.53 18.19
CA ARG A 21 -3.56 -10.00 17.12
C ARG A 21 -2.56 -9.28 16.25
N SER A 22 -1.95 -10.04 15.35
CA SER A 22 -1.23 -9.52 14.22
C SER A 22 -2.23 -8.56 13.59
N PHE A 23 -1.85 -7.28 13.55
CA PHE A 23 -2.53 -6.24 12.80
C PHE A 23 -2.40 -6.55 11.30
N HIS A 24 -2.84 -7.74 10.90
CA HIS A 24 -2.98 -8.21 9.55
C HIS A 24 -4.48 -8.44 9.37
N GLN A 25 -5.24 -7.34 9.47
CA GLN A 25 -6.49 -7.24 8.74
C GLN A 25 -6.14 -7.30 7.25
N THR A 26 -6.14 -8.54 6.77
CA THR A 26 -6.60 -8.99 5.46
C THR A 26 -7.12 -7.87 4.54
N ALA A 27 -6.31 -7.56 3.53
CA ALA A 27 -6.76 -7.35 2.15
C ALA A 27 -7.80 -6.25 1.84
N ALA A 28 -7.91 -5.20 2.65
CA ALA A 28 -8.57 -3.95 2.28
C ALA A 28 -7.57 -2.78 2.19
N CYS A 29 -6.38 -3.00 1.61
CA CYS A 29 -5.29 -2.00 1.66
C CYS A 29 -5.50 -0.75 0.79
N CYS A 30 -6.69 -0.56 0.20
CA CYS A 30 -6.93 0.47 -0.82
C CYS A 30 -8.07 1.43 -0.49
N LEU A 31 -8.85 1.17 0.56
CA LEU A 31 -9.91 2.07 1.01
C LEU A 31 -9.88 2.06 2.55
N PRO A 32 -9.73 3.22 3.22
CA PRO A 32 -9.87 3.25 4.67
C PRO A 32 -11.27 2.74 5.06
N ASP A 33 -11.34 1.96 6.14
CA ASP A 33 -12.61 1.59 6.74
C ASP A 33 -13.33 2.87 7.18
N ARG A 34 -14.40 3.22 6.45
CA ARG A 34 -15.12 4.48 6.64
C ARG A 34 -15.97 4.49 7.91
N THR A 35 -16.09 3.35 8.61
CA THR A 35 -16.96 3.19 9.78
C THR A 35 -16.26 3.43 11.12
N VAL A 36 -14.93 3.56 11.15
CA VAL A 36 -14.15 3.70 12.41
C VAL A 36 -14.03 5.16 12.90
N TYR A 37 -14.58 6.13 12.14
CA TYR A 37 -14.65 7.53 12.56
C TYR A 37 -15.95 7.85 13.28
N ASP A 38 -16.33 7.00 14.24
CA ASP A 38 -17.35 7.36 15.22
C ASP A 38 -16.74 8.36 16.21
N ASN A 39 -16.83 9.63 15.82
CA ASN A 39 -17.19 10.84 16.59
C ASN A 39 -17.65 10.70 18.06
N GLN A 40 -16.95 9.92 18.89
CA GLN A 40 -17.15 9.89 20.32
C GLN A 40 -16.47 11.12 20.95
N THR A 41 -17.36 11.98 21.45
CA THR A 41 -17.18 13.22 22.22
C THR A 41 -15.96 13.24 23.15
N PHE A 42 -15.01 14.15 22.91
CA PHE A 42 -13.88 14.43 23.81
C PHE A 42 -14.25 15.35 25.00
N TYR A 43 -15.41 16.02 24.95
CA TYR A 43 -15.91 16.90 26.00
C TYR A 43 -17.43 16.82 26.09
N GLU A 44 -17.96 16.79 27.32
CA GLU A 44 -19.39 16.92 27.59
C GLU A 44 -19.90 18.30 27.14
N ASN A 45 -21.11 18.34 26.59
CA ASN A 45 -21.87 19.56 26.26
C ASN A 45 -21.33 20.45 25.12
N VAL A 46 -20.26 20.06 24.43
CA VAL A 46 -19.82 20.76 23.20
C VAL A 46 -20.41 20.07 21.97
N ARG A 47 -21.51 20.62 21.42
CA ARG A 47 -21.99 20.23 20.08
C ARG A 47 -21.11 20.86 19.01
N PHE A 48 -19.93 20.28 18.75
CA PHE A 48 -19.21 20.58 17.50
C PHE A 48 -20.05 20.05 16.34
N GLY A 49 -20.82 20.95 15.74
CA GLY A 49 -21.75 20.62 14.68
C GLY A 49 -21.03 20.03 13.47
N TYR A 50 -21.07 18.71 13.33
CA TYR A 50 -21.20 18.14 12.00
C TYR A 50 -22.68 17.91 11.77
N LYS A 51 -23.22 18.55 10.72
CA LYS A 51 -24.50 18.17 10.12
C LYS A 51 -24.54 16.65 10.16
N ARG A 52 -25.52 16.07 10.86
CA ARG A 52 -25.79 14.63 10.86
C ARG A 52 -25.72 14.20 9.41
N GLY A 53 -24.57 13.63 9.03
CA GLY A 53 -24.25 13.38 7.65
C GLY A 53 -25.13 12.24 7.24
N LYS A 54 -26.35 12.53 6.80
CA LYS A 54 -26.95 11.69 5.77
C LYS A 54 -25.89 11.70 4.68
N ASN A 55 -25.11 10.63 4.60
CA ASN A 55 -24.07 10.49 3.60
C ASN A 55 -24.78 10.68 2.26
N ASN A 56 -24.75 11.91 1.72
CA ASN A 56 -25.43 12.22 0.49
C ASN A 56 -24.78 11.32 -0.54
N ILE A 57 -25.53 10.37 -1.11
CA ILE A 57 -25.04 9.37 -2.07
C ILE A 57 -24.15 10.05 -3.13
N ARG A 58 -24.53 11.26 -3.54
CA ARG A 58 -23.77 12.15 -4.44
C ARG A 58 -22.34 12.48 -3.99
N ASN A 59 -22.11 12.68 -2.69
CA ASN A 59 -20.79 12.94 -2.13
C ASN A 59 -19.96 11.65 -2.07
N MET A 60 -20.57 10.54 -1.65
CA MET A 60 -19.90 9.23 -1.68
C MET A 60 -19.47 8.84 -3.09
N ASP A 61 -20.34 9.04 -4.08
CA ASP A 61 -20.05 8.78 -5.48
C ASP A 61 -18.93 9.66 -6.02
N ARG A 62 -18.90 10.95 -5.65
CA ARG A 62 -17.80 11.86 -6.03
C ARG A 62 -16.47 11.37 -5.48
N ASP A 63 -16.44 11.01 -4.20
CA ASP A 63 -15.22 10.51 -3.57
C ASP A 63 -14.78 9.19 -4.19
N ILE A 64 -15.70 8.25 -4.39
CA ILE A 64 -15.40 6.98 -5.06
C ILE A 64 -14.82 7.27 -6.45
N LYS A 65 -15.49 8.10 -7.27
CA LYS A 65 -14.98 8.48 -8.60
C LYS A 65 -13.61 9.14 -8.53
N PHE A 66 -13.34 9.97 -7.52
CA PHE A 66 -12.03 10.60 -7.31
C PHE A 66 -10.94 9.57 -6.99
N LEU A 67 -11.22 8.62 -6.08
CA LEU A 67 -10.30 7.54 -5.73
C LEU A 67 -10.02 6.65 -6.94
N GLN A 68 -11.08 6.33 -7.70
CA GLN A 68 -11.00 5.51 -8.92
C GLN A 68 -10.13 6.17 -10.00
N LYS A 69 -10.35 7.46 -10.26
CA LYS A 69 -9.66 8.20 -11.33
C LYS A 69 -8.15 8.36 -11.06
N ASN A 70 -7.76 8.43 -9.79
CA ASN A 70 -6.37 8.71 -9.39
C ASN A 70 -5.57 7.45 -9.01
N ALA A 71 -6.23 6.28 -8.92
CA ALA A 71 -5.57 5.02 -8.60
C ALA A 71 -4.71 4.50 -9.76
N VAL A 72 -3.74 3.65 -9.44
CA VAL A 72 -2.95 2.95 -10.46
C VAL A 72 -3.80 1.82 -11.05
N GLN A 73 -4.23 2.01 -12.29
CA GLN A 73 -5.02 1.02 -13.05
C GLN A 73 -4.46 0.85 -14.46
N LEU A 74 -5.05 -0.04 -15.26
CA LEU A 74 -4.68 -0.20 -16.67
C LEU A 74 -4.72 1.14 -17.41
N LEU A 75 -3.79 1.31 -18.35
CA LEU A 75 -3.57 2.51 -19.18
C LEU A 75 -3.20 3.79 -18.40
N THR A 76 -3.04 3.71 -17.08
CA THR A 76 -2.59 4.85 -16.26
C THR A 76 -1.18 5.25 -16.67
N LYS A 77 -1.00 6.55 -16.91
CA LYS A 77 0.32 7.14 -17.16
C LYS A 77 1.07 7.26 -15.84
N VAL A 78 2.31 6.79 -15.81
CA VAL A 78 3.16 6.78 -14.62
C VAL A 78 4.45 7.55 -14.86
N ARG A 79 5.02 8.09 -13.78
CA ARG A 79 6.33 8.74 -13.77
C ARG A 79 7.36 7.74 -13.27
N ILE A 80 8.39 7.51 -14.06
CA ILE A 80 9.54 6.71 -13.64
C ILE A 80 10.48 7.60 -12.84
N VAL A 81 10.93 7.12 -11.69
CA VAL A 81 11.68 7.93 -10.70
C VAL A 81 13.08 7.39 -10.38
N ASP A 82 13.54 6.41 -11.13
CA ASP A 82 14.90 5.89 -11.05
C ASP A 82 15.83 6.52 -12.11
N ASN A 83 17.13 6.29 -11.96
CA ASN A 83 18.17 6.72 -12.89
C ASN A 83 18.61 5.60 -13.85
N SER A 84 17.76 4.61 -14.11
CA SER A 84 18.11 3.51 -15.02
C SER A 84 18.33 4.03 -16.45
N ALA A 85 19.18 3.35 -17.24
CA ALA A 85 19.43 3.75 -18.62
C ALA A 85 18.12 3.85 -19.44
N LYS A 86 17.16 2.96 -19.17
CA LYS A 86 15.84 2.96 -19.82
C LYS A 86 14.98 4.15 -19.41
N ALA A 87 15.09 4.62 -18.18
CA ALA A 87 14.36 5.80 -17.69
C ALA A 87 14.94 7.12 -18.20
N LEU A 88 16.26 7.19 -18.36
CA LEU A 88 16.97 8.37 -18.87
C LEU A 88 16.85 8.52 -20.39
N ALA A 89 16.62 7.43 -21.11
CA ALA A 89 16.43 7.45 -22.55
C ALA A 89 15.27 8.38 -22.95
N PRO A 90 15.37 9.13 -24.07
CA PRO A 90 14.31 10.00 -24.52
C PRO A 90 13.04 9.19 -24.81
N VAL A 91 11.90 9.69 -24.33
CA VAL A 91 10.63 8.97 -24.38
C VAL A 91 9.69 9.61 -25.39
N ARG A 92 9.32 8.88 -26.45
CA ARG A 92 8.32 9.33 -27.44
C ARG A 92 6.91 9.40 -26.85
N ARG A 93 6.55 8.45 -25.98
CA ARG A 93 5.23 8.35 -25.33
C ARG A 93 5.40 7.97 -23.86
N LYS A 94 4.74 8.70 -22.96
CA LYS A 94 4.78 8.44 -21.51
C LYS A 94 4.45 6.98 -21.19
N ALA A 95 5.14 6.43 -20.21
CA ALA A 95 4.95 5.06 -19.77
C ALA A 95 3.51 4.81 -19.29
N LYS A 96 2.94 3.68 -19.71
CA LYS A 96 1.58 3.27 -19.31
C LYS A 96 1.58 1.88 -18.68
N VAL A 97 0.76 1.72 -17.66
CA VAL A 97 0.49 0.41 -17.04
C VAL A 97 -0.34 -0.46 -17.99
N ILE A 98 0.09 -1.70 -18.19
CA ILE A 98 -0.61 -2.70 -19.02
C ILE A 98 -1.09 -3.91 -18.23
N HIS A 99 -0.48 -4.18 -17.07
CA HIS A 99 -0.89 -5.27 -16.20
C HIS A 99 -0.54 -4.93 -14.75
N ILE A 100 -1.34 -5.43 -13.82
CA ILE A 100 -1.11 -5.27 -12.38
C ILE A 100 -1.04 -6.68 -11.80
N TYR A 101 0.09 -7.00 -11.17
CA TYR A 101 0.21 -8.27 -10.47
C TYR A 101 -0.51 -8.16 -9.14
N HIS A 102 -1.64 -8.83 -9.01
CA HIS A 102 -2.46 -8.84 -7.81
C HIS A 102 -2.69 -10.28 -7.33
N GLY A 103 -2.85 -10.45 -6.02
CA GLY A 103 -3.31 -11.72 -5.43
C GLY A 103 -4.82 -11.92 -5.58
N LYS A 104 -5.32 -13.13 -5.30
CA LYS A 104 -6.75 -13.49 -5.40
C LYS A 104 -7.68 -12.60 -4.55
N ASN A 105 -7.19 -12.09 -3.42
CA ASN A 105 -7.94 -11.22 -2.50
C ASN A 105 -7.51 -9.75 -2.58
N VAL A 106 -6.64 -9.38 -3.51
CA VAL A 106 -6.18 -8.00 -3.67
C VAL A 106 -7.06 -7.33 -4.73
N PRO A 107 -7.55 -6.10 -4.50
CA PRO A 107 -8.35 -5.41 -5.52
C PRO A 107 -7.58 -5.28 -6.83
N VAL A 108 -8.33 -5.24 -7.94
CA VAL A 108 -7.80 -5.16 -9.31
C VAL A 108 -6.91 -3.93 -9.55
N ARG A 109 -6.92 -2.96 -8.62
CA ARG A 109 -6.15 -1.72 -8.68
C ARG A 109 -4.80 -1.87 -7.99
N GLY A 110 -3.78 -1.29 -8.60
CA GLY A 110 -2.46 -1.19 -8.03
C GLY A 110 -2.45 -0.17 -6.89
N CYS A 111 -1.79 -0.55 -5.81
CA CYS A 111 -1.41 0.33 -4.72
C CYS A 111 0.11 0.38 -4.58
N VAL A 112 0.58 1.30 -3.74
CA VAL A 112 1.99 1.36 -3.36
C VAL A 112 2.43 0.02 -2.78
N GLY A 113 3.57 -0.50 -3.24
CA GLY A 113 4.09 -1.82 -2.91
C GLY A 113 3.68 -2.93 -3.88
N ASN A 114 2.76 -2.68 -4.82
CA ASN A 114 2.44 -3.65 -5.87
C ASN A 114 3.38 -3.54 -7.07
N ILE A 115 3.57 -4.68 -7.73
CA ILE A 115 4.29 -4.76 -8.99
C ILE A 115 3.30 -4.59 -10.13
N VAL A 116 3.69 -3.80 -11.12
CA VAL A 116 2.93 -3.53 -12.33
C VAL A 116 3.81 -3.79 -13.55
N LYS A 117 3.22 -4.22 -14.66
CA LYS A 117 3.90 -4.27 -15.96
C LYS A 117 3.57 -2.98 -16.70
N ILE A 118 4.60 -2.29 -17.17
CA ILE A 118 4.47 -1.03 -17.89
C ILE A 118 5.03 -1.15 -19.29
N THR A 119 4.60 -0.25 -20.17
CA THR A 119 5.19 -0.06 -21.50
C THR A 119 6.08 1.18 -21.48
N LEU A 120 7.33 1.04 -21.89
CA LEU A 120 8.30 2.14 -22.01
C LEU A 120 9.05 1.96 -23.32
N ASN A 121 8.99 2.96 -24.20
CA ASN A 121 9.65 2.95 -25.52
C ASN A 121 9.41 1.69 -26.37
N GLY A 122 8.22 1.07 -26.25
CA GLY A 122 7.86 -0.14 -27.01
C GLY A 122 8.21 -1.45 -26.31
N GLU A 123 8.97 -1.40 -25.22
CA GLU A 123 9.28 -2.56 -24.40
C GLU A 123 8.29 -2.72 -23.25
N MET A 124 8.08 -3.97 -22.82
CA MET A 124 7.33 -4.27 -21.60
C MET A 124 8.29 -4.55 -20.45
N ILE A 125 8.19 -3.77 -19.38
CA ILE A 125 9.10 -3.83 -18.23
C ILE A 125 8.27 -3.94 -16.95
N LYS A 126 8.76 -4.68 -15.95
CA LYS A 126 8.13 -4.70 -14.62
C LYS A 126 8.54 -3.45 -13.84
N ALA A 127 7.64 -2.95 -13.01
CA ALA A 127 7.89 -1.80 -12.17
C ALA A 127 7.20 -1.94 -10.83
N LEU A 128 7.81 -1.39 -9.78
CA LEU A 128 7.25 -1.29 -8.45
C LEU A 128 6.58 0.07 -8.26
N VAL A 129 5.35 0.09 -7.78
CA VAL A 129 4.66 1.33 -7.41
C VAL A 129 5.19 1.80 -6.05
N VAL A 130 5.81 2.97 -6.02
CA VAL A 130 6.34 3.59 -4.78
C VAL A 130 5.50 4.76 -4.29
N GLY A 131 4.77 5.40 -5.20
CA GLY A 131 3.96 6.56 -4.89
C GLY A 131 2.70 6.61 -5.73
N GLN A 132 1.61 7.09 -5.15
CA GLN A 132 0.38 7.29 -5.90
C GLN A 132 -0.37 8.53 -5.47
N LYS A 133 -1.19 9.02 -6.41
CA LYS A 133 -2.08 10.15 -6.24
C LYS A 133 -3.38 9.78 -5.53
N ALA A 134 -3.80 8.52 -5.57
CA ALA A 134 -4.94 8.09 -4.78
C ALA A 134 -4.55 8.06 -3.28
N PRO A 135 -5.38 8.60 -2.37
CA PRO A 135 -5.16 8.45 -0.94
C PRO A 135 -5.38 6.98 -0.55
N MET A 136 -4.51 6.42 0.30
CA MET A 136 -4.52 5.00 0.69
C MET A 136 -5.14 4.73 2.06
N GLY A 137 -5.23 5.75 2.91
CA GLY A 137 -5.63 5.63 4.31
C GLY A 137 -4.93 6.67 5.18
N VAL A 138 -5.19 6.59 6.48
CA VAL A 138 -4.62 7.48 7.50
C VAL A 138 -3.13 7.23 7.64
N LEU A 139 -2.37 8.29 7.91
CA LEU A 139 -0.92 8.22 8.16
C LEU A 139 -0.11 7.56 7.01
N LYS A 140 -0.66 7.54 5.80
CA LYS A 140 0.05 7.10 4.59
C LYS A 140 0.33 8.29 3.71
N ALA A 141 1.59 8.44 3.33
CA ALA A 141 2.03 9.50 2.43
C ALA A 141 1.26 9.46 1.10
N ARG A 142 0.73 10.62 0.70
CA ARG A 142 0.10 10.85 -0.59
C ARG A 142 1.08 11.65 -1.45
N MET A 143 1.22 11.28 -2.72
CA MET A 143 2.06 12.00 -3.67
C MET A 143 1.22 12.69 -4.74
N ASP A 144 1.78 13.70 -5.40
CA ASP A 144 1.08 14.39 -6.49
C ASP A 144 1.09 13.60 -7.80
N SER A 145 2.11 12.75 -7.99
CA SER A 145 2.29 11.89 -9.16
C SER A 145 2.29 10.40 -8.79
N ASN A 146 1.84 9.59 -9.76
CA ASN A 146 1.98 8.13 -9.68
C ASN A 146 3.42 7.76 -10.05
N ASN A 147 4.21 7.41 -9.05
CA ASN A 147 5.65 7.17 -9.15
C ASN A 147 5.94 5.67 -9.17
N VAL A 148 6.80 5.25 -10.10
CA VAL A 148 7.21 3.86 -10.26
C VAL A 148 8.73 3.72 -10.43
N ILE A 149 9.28 2.61 -9.97
CA ILE A 149 10.68 2.23 -10.15
C ILE A 149 10.72 0.99 -11.04
N LEU A 150 11.62 0.95 -12.01
CA LEU A 150 11.78 -0.20 -12.88
C LEU A 150 12.49 -1.32 -12.13
N ILE A 151 11.97 -2.54 -12.31
CA ILE A 151 12.51 -3.75 -11.71
C ILE A 151 12.71 -4.81 -12.78
N ASP A 152 13.65 -5.70 -12.51
CA ASP A 152 13.88 -6.89 -13.31
C ASP A 152 12.84 -7.98 -13.04
N ASP A 153 12.92 -9.08 -13.79
CA ASP A 153 12.02 -10.21 -13.64
C ASP A 153 12.17 -10.92 -12.29
N GLU A 154 13.37 -10.90 -11.70
CA GLU A 154 13.69 -11.37 -10.34
C GLU A 154 13.33 -10.34 -9.26
N GLY A 155 12.87 -9.15 -9.65
CA GLY A 155 12.44 -8.10 -8.72
C GLY A 155 13.56 -7.23 -8.16
N ASN A 156 14.76 -7.26 -8.76
CA ASN A 156 15.85 -6.34 -8.44
C ASN A 156 15.59 -4.96 -9.09
N PRO A 157 15.94 -3.83 -8.44
CA PRO A 157 15.82 -2.51 -9.07
C PRO A 157 16.83 -2.40 -10.23
N LEU A 158 16.38 -1.85 -11.38
CA LEU A 158 17.26 -1.62 -12.53
C LEU A 158 18.13 -0.38 -12.37
N GLY A 159 17.66 0.61 -11.61
CA GLY A 159 18.39 1.85 -11.31
C GLY A 159 19.22 1.74 -10.02
N THR A 160 20.23 2.60 -9.92
CA THR A 160 21.13 2.70 -8.76
C THR A 160 20.72 3.79 -7.77
N ARG A 161 19.84 4.72 -8.15
CA ARG A 161 19.37 5.82 -7.30
C ARG A 161 17.91 6.16 -7.59
N ILE A 162 17.16 6.43 -6.52
CA ILE A 162 15.76 6.88 -6.59
C ILE A 162 15.69 8.36 -6.26
N THR A 163 15.07 9.14 -7.16
CA THR A 163 15.06 10.62 -7.12
C THR A 163 14.01 11.21 -6.17
N VAL A 164 12.94 10.47 -5.90
CA VAL A 164 11.82 10.91 -5.05
C VAL A 164 11.90 10.24 -3.67
N PRO A 165 11.34 10.85 -2.62
CA PRO A 165 11.25 10.18 -1.32
C PRO A 165 10.37 8.94 -1.41
N ILE A 166 10.67 7.92 -0.60
CA ILE A 166 9.88 6.69 -0.50
C ILE A 166 9.08 6.68 0.81
N PRO A 167 7.81 6.22 0.81
CA PRO A 167 7.07 6.07 2.05
C PRO A 167 7.78 5.17 3.07
N SER A 168 7.95 5.66 4.29
CA SER A 168 8.61 4.98 5.41
C SER A 168 7.95 3.65 5.76
N TRP A 169 6.63 3.56 5.64
CA TRP A 169 5.85 2.35 5.91
C TRP A 169 6.15 1.19 4.94
N LEU A 170 6.80 1.43 3.79
CA LEU A 170 7.25 0.36 2.89
C LEU A 170 8.33 -0.53 3.50
N ARG A 171 9.05 -0.07 4.53
CA ARG A 171 10.14 -0.84 5.17
C ARG A 171 9.67 -2.16 5.78
N GLY A 172 8.48 -2.17 6.35
CA GLY A 172 7.84 -3.38 6.92
C GLY A 172 6.79 -3.99 5.99
N TYR A 173 6.62 -3.47 4.78
CA TYR A 173 5.55 -3.92 3.90
C TYR A 173 5.92 -5.21 3.18
N ARG A 174 5.15 -6.26 3.41
CA ARG A 174 5.23 -7.52 2.66
C ARG A 174 4.10 -7.56 1.64
N SER A 175 4.47 -7.60 0.35
CA SER A 175 3.47 -7.76 -0.71
C SER A 175 2.76 -9.11 -0.56
N PRO A 176 1.42 -9.15 -0.58
CA PRO A 176 0.65 -10.40 -0.52
C PRO A 176 0.68 -11.19 -1.84
N THR A 177 1.39 -10.69 -2.85
CA THR A 177 1.41 -11.28 -4.20
C THR A 177 2.56 -12.27 -4.31
N LYS A 178 2.40 -13.32 -5.14
CA LYS A 178 3.50 -14.26 -5.46
C LYS A 178 4.71 -13.55 -6.04
N HIS A 179 4.47 -12.50 -6.84
CA HIS A 179 5.50 -11.63 -7.38
C HIS A 179 5.92 -10.62 -6.30
N GLN A 180 7.12 -10.79 -5.77
CA GLN A 180 7.70 -9.93 -4.75
C GLN A 180 8.92 -9.21 -5.34
N ALA A 181 9.00 -7.90 -5.07
CA ALA A 181 10.20 -7.14 -5.36
C ALA A 181 11.19 -7.37 -4.23
N ALA A 182 12.48 -7.27 -4.54
CA ALA A 182 13.55 -7.27 -3.54
C ALA A 182 13.54 -5.93 -2.78
N MET A 183 12.52 -5.73 -1.93
CA MET A 183 12.24 -4.46 -1.26
C MET A 183 13.44 -3.95 -0.46
N SER A 184 14.22 -4.86 0.15
CA SER A 184 15.46 -4.52 0.86
C SER A 184 16.46 -3.77 -0.03
N LYS A 185 16.62 -4.19 -1.30
CA LYS A 185 17.51 -3.53 -2.26
C LYS A 185 16.96 -2.17 -2.69
N VAL A 186 15.65 -2.07 -2.89
CA VAL A 186 14.98 -0.80 -3.24
C VAL A 186 15.12 0.23 -2.11
N ILE A 187 14.90 -0.18 -0.87
CA ILE A 187 15.02 0.69 0.31
C ILE A 187 16.47 1.15 0.49
N ALA A 188 17.45 0.28 0.27
CA ALA A 188 18.87 0.62 0.40
C ALA A 188 19.32 1.72 -0.59
N ILE A 189 18.67 1.82 -1.74
CA ILE A 189 18.98 2.78 -2.81
C ILE A 189 18.24 4.13 -2.62
N ALA A 190 17.24 4.18 -1.74
CA ALA A 190 16.41 5.35 -1.53
C ALA A 190 17.18 6.49 -0.84
N SER A 191 17.06 7.72 -1.36
CA SER A 191 17.74 8.88 -0.78
C SER A 191 16.99 9.51 0.41
N ALA A 192 15.66 9.44 0.44
CA ALA A 192 14.83 10.08 1.47
C ALA A 192 13.56 9.28 1.76
N PHE A 193 12.98 9.49 2.95
CA PHE A 193 11.76 8.81 3.40
C PHE A 193 10.73 9.79 3.94
N VAL A 194 9.44 9.48 3.74
CA VAL A 194 8.28 10.28 4.20
C VAL A 194 7.27 9.40 4.93
#